data_AF-A0A6A5V7E2-F1
#
_entry.id   AF-A0A6A5V7E2-F1
#
_cell.length_a   1.000
_cell.length_b   1.000
_cell.length_c   1.000
_cell.angle_alpha   90.00
_cell.angle_beta   90.00
_cell.angle_gamma   90.00
#
_symmetry.space_group_name_H-M   'P 1'
#
loop_
_entity.id
_entity.type
_entity.pdbx_description
1 polymer ?
#
loop_
_entity_poly.entity_id
_entity_poly.type
_entity_poly.pdbx_seq_one_letter_code
_entity_poly.pdbx_strand_id
1 'polypeptide(L)'
;MHVRGLVGQNVPAAKRPASEELNTSPDTKKIKGSDGETTEPVAQRPTTDRRVPIFERVRQDLCTSRTILTIKKTAVIEERNGEIQFRVINNDGSRQSTIILTGLKNLFQKQLPKMPKDYIARLVYDRNHTSLALVKMPLEVVSSDQQVKGYGAHLMAHLKDYVRASSPSVWMGFIKDYEGGTLMQCSMLPRIRYLEASRMLLKQKETVQAKIRSLSKSHVIHAPPQKWANGDLTPINSNSIPAIRATGWSPSIDTLARKPPCPFLKPVNKDEVSGYYNVITSLMDLTTIEERLEKRDYDTLRDFINNLKLIFNNCWKYKDALTVYAKCAVKLEKYMWTLVEEIPKWYKRLMQF
;
A
#
# COMPACT_ATOMS: atom_id res chain seq x y z
N MET A 1 -51.83 -3.65 -34.25
CA MET A 1 -52.52 -2.37 -34.52
C MET A 1 -51.68 -1.26 -33.91
N HIS A 2 -50.85 -0.57 -34.72
CA HIS A 2 -51.00 0.86 -35.09
C HIS A 2 -51.17 1.77 -33.85
N VAL A 3 -50.32 2.76 -33.58
CA VAL A 3 -50.01 3.92 -34.44
C VAL A 3 -48.61 4.51 -34.13
N ARG A 4 -47.90 4.94 -35.18
CA ARG A 4 -46.74 5.86 -35.21
C ARG A 4 -47.20 7.24 -35.70
N GLY A 5 -46.62 8.33 -35.19
CA GLY A 5 -46.62 9.69 -35.78
C GLY A 5 -45.76 10.62 -34.93
N LEU A 6 -44.54 11.02 -35.38
CA LEU A 6 -44.18 12.28 -36.09
C LEU A 6 -44.41 13.54 -35.23
N VAL A 7 -43.62 14.62 -35.14
CA VAL A 7 -42.32 15.16 -35.64
C VAL A 7 -42.09 16.43 -34.78
N GLY A 8 -40.85 16.84 -34.51
CA GLY A 8 -40.57 18.18 -33.96
C GLY A 8 -39.09 18.46 -33.66
N GLN A 9 -38.46 19.24 -34.53
CA GLN A 9 -37.15 19.93 -34.43
C GLN A 9 -37.14 20.96 -33.26
N ASN A 10 -36.09 21.66 -32.81
CA ASN A 10 -34.62 21.59 -32.73
C ASN A 10 -34.18 22.94 -32.05
N VAL A 11 -33.08 22.94 -31.27
CA VAL A 11 -32.19 24.08 -30.86
C VAL A 11 -32.60 25.13 -29.76
N PRO A 12 -31.67 25.95 -29.19
CA PRO A 12 -31.20 25.80 -27.79
C PRO A 12 -31.30 27.10 -26.93
N ALA A 13 -30.95 27.05 -25.64
CA ALA A 13 -30.69 28.26 -24.85
C ALA A 13 -29.53 28.07 -23.86
N ALA A 14 -28.58 29.01 -23.91
CA ALA A 14 -27.45 29.17 -23.02
C ALA A 14 -27.46 30.60 -22.42
N LYS A 15 -26.69 30.77 -21.33
CA LYS A 15 -26.30 32.00 -20.58
C LYS A 15 -27.12 32.26 -19.29
N ARG A 16 -26.58 32.68 -18.14
CA ARG A 16 -25.20 32.92 -17.59
C ARG A 16 -25.35 33.23 -16.06
N PRO A 17 -24.24 33.38 -15.29
CA PRO A 17 -24.17 33.32 -13.81
C PRO A 17 -23.93 34.69 -13.11
N ALA A 18 -23.93 34.69 -11.76
CA ALA A 18 -23.26 35.62 -10.81
C ALA A 18 -23.68 35.18 -9.36
N SER A 19 -22.94 35.34 -8.25
CA SER A 19 -21.76 36.13 -7.91
C SER A 19 -21.14 35.62 -6.59
N GLU A 20 -19.83 35.82 -6.44
CA GLU A 20 -19.04 35.77 -5.21
C GLU A 20 -19.41 36.93 -4.26
N GLU A 21 -19.17 36.76 -2.96
CA GLU A 21 -18.66 37.86 -2.12
C GLU A 21 -17.88 37.31 -0.90
N LEU A 22 -16.71 37.92 -0.69
CA LEU A 22 -15.70 37.70 0.34
C LEU A 22 -15.63 39.00 1.19
N ASN A 23 -14.96 38.90 2.35
CA ASN A 23 -14.47 39.99 3.24
C ASN A 23 -15.40 40.32 4.43
N THR A 24 -14.95 40.66 5.65
CA THR A 24 -13.63 40.77 6.32
C THR A 24 -13.93 41.04 7.81
N SER A 25 -13.04 40.64 8.72
CA SER A 25 -13.00 41.09 10.12
C SER A 25 -12.47 42.54 10.24
N PRO A 26 -12.69 43.20 11.40
CA PRO A 26 -11.58 43.99 11.96
C PRO A 26 -11.33 43.77 13.46
N ASP A 27 -10.04 43.83 13.78
CA ASP A 27 -9.37 43.95 15.08
C ASP A 27 -9.70 45.24 15.84
N THR A 28 -9.57 45.21 17.18
CA THR A 28 -9.28 46.41 18.00
C THR A 28 -8.20 46.14 19.06
N LYS A 29 -7.27 47.10 19.19
CA LYS A 29 -6.01 47.08 19.95
C LYS A 29 -6.16 47.58 21.40
N LYS A 30 -5.42 46.90 22.30
CA LYS A 30 -4.60 47.35 23.46
C LYS A 30 -4.75 48.77 24.06
N ILE A 31 -4.80 48.82 25.41
CA ILE A 31 -4.24 49.87 26.28
C ILE A 31 -3.52 49.20 27.49
N LYS A 32 -2.49 49.86 28.05
CA LYS A 32 -1.39 49.38 28.92
C LYS A 32 -1.30 50.21 30.23
N GLY A 33 -0.77 49.62 31.32
CA GLY A 33 -0.17 50.27 32.52
C GLY A 33 -0.78 49.78 33.85
N SER A 34 -0.09 49.59 34.99
CA SER A 34 1.31 49.67 35.42
C SER A 34 1.44 49.08 36.85
N ASP A 35 2.53 48.35 37.10
CA ASP A 35 3.32 48.07 38.32
C ASP A 35 2.74 48.13 39.76
N GLY A 36 3.06 47.06 40.53
CA GLY A 36 2.96 46.98 41.99
C GLY A 36 3.52 45.64 42.51
N GLU A 37 4.73 45.67 43.05
CA GLU A 37 5.56 44.54 43.50
C GLU A 37 5.37 44.27 45.01
N THR A 38 4.99 43.06 45.45
CA THR A 38 5.34 42.54 46.80
C THR A 38 5.19 41.00 46.92
N THR A 39 6.35 40.36 47.18
CA THR A 39 6.60 39.11 47.96
C THR A 39 5.98 37.76 47.57
N GLU A 40 6.86 36.83 47.17
CA GLU A 40 6.63 35.38 47.13
C GLU A 40 6.57 34.73 48.53
N PRO A 41 5.91 33.56 48.64
CA PRO A 41 6.43 32.46 49.41
C PRO A 41 6.76 31.25 48.53
N VAL A 42 7.99 30.77 48.73
CA VAL A 42 8.64 29.61 48.12
C VAL A 42 7.83 28.32 48.27
N ALA A 43 7.39 27.74 47.16
CA ALA A 43 6.89 26.37 47.09
C ALA A 43 7.88 25.47 46.30
N GLN A 44 8.27 24.40 46.98
CA GLN A 44 9.35 23.45 46.72
C GLN A 44 9.41 22.88 45.28
N ARG A 45 10.62 22.84 44.71
CA ARG A 45 10.92 22.11 43.47
C ARG A 45 10.87 20.60 43.73
N PRO A 46 10.19 19.79 42.90
CA PRO A 46 10.25 18.34 43.03
C PRO A 46 11.64 17.84 42.67
N THR A 47 12.14 16.99 43.57
CA THR A 47 13.45 16.36 43.57
C THR A 47 13.58 15.30 42.46
N THR A 48 14.68 15.40 41.73
CA THR A 48 15.43 14.32 41.06
C THR A 48 14.62 13.13 40.50
N ASP A 49 14.18 13.28 39.25
CA ASP A 49 13.84 12.18 38.34
C ASP A 49 15.04 11.22 38.21
N ARG A 50 15.03 10.13 38.98
CA ARG A 50 15.90 8.98 38.77
C ARG A 50 15.53 8.37 37.43
N ARG A 51 16.20 8.81 36.37
CA ARG A 51 16.13 8.20 35.03
C ARG A 51 16.35 6.70 35.14
N VAL A 52 15.26 5.95 35.07
CA VAL A 52 15.30 4.50 34.86
C VAL A 52 16.08 4.26 33.57
N PRO A 53 17.07 3.35 33.54
CA PRO A 53 17.86 3.10 32.35
C PRO A 53 16.93 2.72 31.19
N ILE A 54 17.14 3.32 30.01
CA ILE A 54 16.39 3.05 28.78
C ILE A 54 16.26 1.55 28.49
N PHE A 55 17.25 0.74 28.91
CA PHE A 55 17.24 -0.70 28.78
C PHE A 55 16.17 -1.43 29.61
N GLU A 56 15.86 -0.96 30.82
CA GLU A 56 14.79 -1.52 31.65
C GLU A 56 13.42 -1.23 31.01
N ARG A 57 13.26 -0.02 30.44
CA ARG A 57 12.04 0.42 29.72
C ARG A 57 11.78 -0.43 28.48
N VAL A 58 12.83 -0.71 27.70
CA VAL A 58 12.77 -1.59 26.51
C VAL A 58 12.46 -3.04 26.90
N ARG A 59 12.98 -3.53 28.04
CA ARG A 59 12.70 -4.89 28.52
C ARG A 59 11.27 -5.03 29.04
N GLN A 60 10.75 -3.99 29.69
CA GLN A 60 9.38 -3.91 30.18
C GLN A 60 8.38 -3.73 29.02
N ASP A 61 8.78 -3.05 27.95
CA ASP A 61 8.00 -2.93 26.70
C ASP A 61 7.98 -4.24 25.88
N LEU A 62 9.04 -5.07 25.96
CA LEU A 62 9.09 -6.38 25.31
C LEU A 62 8.38 -7.48 26.12
N CYS A 63 8.27 -7.34 27.44
CA CYS A 63 7.56 -8.28 28.32
C CYS A 63 6.09 -7.89 28.53
N THR A 64 5.72 -6.63 28.33
CA THR A 64 4.31 -6.23 28.34
C THR A 64 3.71 -6.47 26.97
N SER A 65 3.15 -7.67 26.81
CA SER A 65 2.33 -8.12 25.69
C SER A 65 1.05 -7.26 25.41
N ARG A 66 1.00 -5.98 25.85
CA ARG A 66 -0.12 -5.04 25.68
C ARG A 66 0.10 -3.98 24.61
N THR A 67 1.31 -3.48 24.34
CA THR A 67 1.50 -2.33 23.42
C THR A 67 1.39 -2.70 21.94
N ILE A 68 1.54 -3.98 21.59
CA ILE A 68 1.36 -4.50 20.22
C ILE A 68 -0.12 -4.74 19.86
N LEU A 69 -1.02 -4.73 20.85
CA LEU A 69 -2.47 -4.84 20.61
C LEU A 69 -3.08 -3.57 20.00
N THR A 70 -2.30 -2.50 19.77
CA THR A 70 -2.85 -1.15 19.53
C THR A 70 -2.93 -0.76 18.04
N ILE A 71 -2.47 -1.60 17.10
CA ILE A 71 -3.00 -1.56 15.72
C ILE A 71 -4.10 -2.61 15.59
N LYS A 72 -5.04 -2.62 16.54
CA LYS A 72 -6.32 -3.30 16.29
C LYS A 72 -7.10 -2.40 15.34
N LYS A 73 -7.37 -2.91 14.14
CA LYS A 73 -8.39 -2.33 13.26
C LYS A 73 -9.65 -2.14 14.09
N THR A 74 -10.30 -0.97 13.98
CA THR A 74 -11.46 -0.56 14.80
C THR A 74 -12.50 -1.68 14.92
N ALA A 75 -12.77 -2.40 13.81
CA ALA A 75 -13.64 -3.57 13.75
C ALA A 75 -13.36 -4.65 14.81
N VAL A 76 -12.09 -4.97 15.07
CA VAL A 76 -11.71 -6.03 16.02
C VAL A 76 -12.02 -5.59 17.46
N ILE A 77 -11.96 -4.28 17.72
CA ILE A 77 -12.26 -3.71 19.03
C ILE A 77 -13.78 -3.73 19.24
N GLU A 78 -14.53 -3.21 18.28
CA GLU A 78 -15.99 -3.14 18.34
C GLU A 78 -16.62 -4.55 18.41
N GLU A 79 -16.08 -5.53 17.70
CA GLU A 79 -16.53 -6.92 17.80
C GLU A 79 -16.28 -7.48 19.21
N ARG A 80 -15.09 -7.21 19.78
CA ARG A 80 -14.74 -7.67 21.13
C ARG A 80 -15.59 -7.00 22.21
N ASN A 81 -15.99 -5.76 21.98
CA ASN A 81 -16.90 -5.02 22.85
C ASN A 81 -18.37 -5.46 22.68
N GLY A 82 -18.67 -6.31 21.69
CA GLY A 82 -20.02 -6.77 21.38
C GLY A 82 -20.89 -5.74 20.67
N GLU A 83 -20.30 -4.64 20.19
CA GLU A 83 -21.00 -3.58 19.45
C GLU A 83 -21.40 -4.07 18.04
N ILE A 84 -20.53 -4.90 17.45
CA ILE A 84 -20.77 -5.55 16.15
C ILE A 84 -20.61 -7.07 16.25
N GLN A 85 -21.27 -7.79 15.35
CA GLN A 85 -21.23 -9.24 15.26
C GLN A 85 -21.22 -9.68 13.79
N PHE A 86 -20.47 -10.72 13.48
CA PHE A 86 -20.51 -11.39 12.19
C PHE A 86 -21.44 -12.59 12.28
N ARG A 87 -22.51 -12.59 11.49
CA ARG A 87 -23.53 -13.65 11.52
C ARG A 87 -23.68 -14.29 10.15
N VAL A 88 -23.61 -15.62 10.12
CA VAL A 88 -23.95 -16.42 8.95
C VAL A 88 -25.46 -16.62 8.96
N ILE A 89 -26.13 -16.21 7.89
CA ILE A 89 -27.60 -16.12 7.82
C ILE A 89 -28.06 -16.66 6.48
N ASN A 90 -29.13 -17.43 6.49
CA ASN A 90 -29.86 -17.89 5.32
C ASN A 90 -31.35 -17.54 5.45
N ASN A 91 -32.14 -17.76 4.40
CA ASN A 91 -33.58 -17.59 4.47
C ASN A 91 -34.25 -18.81 5.15
N ASP A 92 -34.17 -18.86 6.47
CA ASP A 92 -34.81 -19.87 7.33
C ASP A 92 -36.27 -19.55 7.69
N GLY A 93 -36.79 -18.41 7.25
CA GLY A 93 -38.13 -17.90 7.60
C GLY A 93 -38.22 -17.25 8.98
N SER A 94 -37.12 -17.16 9.74
CA SER A 94 -37.12 -16.48 11.03
C SER A 94 -37.20 -14.95 10.86
N ARG A 95 -37.82 -14.28 11.84
CA ARG A 95 -37.93 -12.82 11.85
C ARG A 95 -36.56 -12.14 11.85
N GLN A 96 -35.60 -12.65 12.64
CA GLN A 96 -34.27 -12.06 12.75
C GLN A 96 -33.49 -12.18 11.43
N SER A 97 -33.50 -13.36 10.81
CA SER A 97 -32.86 -13.57 9.51
C SER A 97 -33.49 -12.68 8.45
N THR A 98 -34.83 -12.55 8.44
CA THR A 98 -35.54 -11.69 7.48
C THR A 98 -35.14 -10.22 7.61
N ILE A 99 -35.01 -9.69 8.83
CA ILE A 99 -34.58 -8.30 9.07
C ILE A 99 -33.18 -8.09 8.48
N ILE A 100 -32.24 -9.00 8.79
CA ILE A 100 -30.85 -8.87 8.36
C ILE A 100 -30.72 -9.06 6.83
N LEU A 101 -31.39 -10.04 6.26
CA LEU A 101 -31.42 -10.24 4.79
C LEU A 101 -32.02 -9.04 4.07
N THR A 102 -33.04 -8.40 4.66
CA THR A 102 -33.62 -7.17 4.09
C THR A 102 -32.63 -6.01 4.14
N GLY A 103 -31.88 -5.87 5.24
CA GLY A 103 -30.79 -4.91 5.35
C GLY A 103 -29.70 -5.15 4.30
N LEU A 104 -29.27 -6.41 4.13
CA LEU A 104 -28.29 -6.80 3.11
C LEU A 104 -28.80 -6.54 1.69
N LYS A 105 -30.07 -6.85 1.38
CA LYS A 105 -30.69 -6.57 0.10
C LYS A 105 -30.63 -5.07 -0.22
N ASN A 106 -31.03 -4.22 0.72
CA ASN A 106 -30.99 -2.76 0.54
C ASN A 106 -29.55 -2.27 0.34
N LEU A 107 -28.59 -2.83 1.09
CA LEU A 107 -27.17 -2.52 0.94
C LEU A 107 -26.68 -2.87 -0.46
N PHE A 108 -26.92 -4.10 -0.94
CA PHE A 108 -26.49 -4.53 -2.27
C PHE A 108 -27.16 -3.72 -3.38
N GLN A 109 -28.45 -3.38 -3.25
CA GLN A 109 -29.14 -2.53 -4.22
C GLN A 109 -28.52 -1.12 -4.32
N LYS A 110 -28.04 -0.57 -3.20
CA LYS A 110 -27.33 0.73 -3.18
C LYS A 110 -25.91 0.61 -3.76
N GLN A 111 -25.20 -0.47 -3.46
CA GLN A 111 -23.77 -0.64 -3.82
C GLN A 111 -23.54 -1.25 -5.20
N LEU A 112 -24.54 -1.93 -5.77
CA LEU A 112 -24.46 -2.58 -7.08
C LEU A 112 -25.51 -1.99 -8.04
N PRO A 113 -25.37 -0.73 -8.46
CA PRO A 113 -26.41 -0.05 -9.26
C PRO A 113 -26.61 -0.65 -10.65
N LYS A 114 -25.63 -1.39 -11.17
CA LYS A 114 -25.72 -2.10 -12.46
C LYS A 114 -26.53 -3.40 -12.37
N MET A 115 -26.80 -3.90 -11.15
CA MET A 115 -27.52 -5.14 -10.93
C MET A 115 -29.02 -4.85 -10.72
N PRO A 116 -29.93 -5.55 -11.43
CA PRO A 116 -31.37 -5.33 -11.26
C PRO A 116 -31.83 -5.58 -9.82
N LYS A 117 -32.70 -4.71 -9.30
CA LYS A 117 -33.16 -4.76 -7.90
C LYS A 117 -33.86 -6.08 -7.55
N ASP A 118 -34.69 -6.57 -8.45
CA ASP A 118 -35.43 -7.84 -8.28
C ASP A 118 -34.49 -9.05 -8.34
N TYR A 119 -33.45 -8.95 -9.18
CA TYR A 119 -32.43 -9.98 -9.26
C TYR A 119 -31.65 -10.12 -7.95
N ILE A 120 -31.24 -8.99 -7.34
CA ILE A 120 -30.60 -8.97 -6.02
C ILE A 120 -31.54 -9.58 -4.97
N ALA A 121 -32.80 -9.14 -4.93
CA ALA A 121 -33.77 -9.62 -3.96
C ALA A 121 -33.97 -11.14 -4.06
N ARG A 122 -34.13 -11.66 -5.29
CA ARG A 122 -34.29 -13.08 -5.54
C ARG A 122 -33.11 -13.90 -5.01
N LEU A 123 -31.89 -13.42 -5.17
CA LEU A 123 -30.69 -14.11 -4.68
C LEU A 123 -30.54 -14.04 -3.16
N VAL A 124 -30.75 -12.87 -2.57
CA VAL A 124 -30.58 -12.66 -1.12
C VAL A 124 -31.60 -13.48 -0.32
N TYR A 125 -32.83 -13.62 -0.83
CA TYR A 125 -33.87 -14.43 -0.18
C TYR A 125 -33.92 -15.88 -0.66
N ASP A 126 -33.00 -16.32 -1.52
CA ASP A 126 -32.93 -17.71 -1.93
C ASP A 126 -32.45 -18.59 -0.75
N ARG A 127 -33.17 -19.68 -0.47
CA ARG A 127 -32.87 -20.57 0.66
C ARG A 127 -31.56 -21.34 0.50
N ASN A 128 -31.09 -21.51 -0.73
CA ASN A 128 -29.84 -22.18 -1.05
C ASN A 128 -28.64 -21.22 -0.97
N HIS A 129 -28.88 -19.91 -0.81
CA HIS A 129 -27.82 -18.94 -0.60
C HIS A 129 -27.62 -18.66 0.89
N THR A 130 -26.36 -18.51 1.28
CA THR A 130 -25.97 -18.13 2.63
C THR A 130 -25.20 -16.82 2.58
N SER A 131 -25.55 -15.89 3.46
CA SER A 131 -24.92 -14.58 3.57
C SER A 131 -24.17 -14.45 4.88
N LEU A 132 -22.92 -13.97 4.84
CA LEU A 132 -22.21 -13.51 6.03
C LEU A 132 -22.47 -12.01 6.18
N ALA A 133 -23.20 -11.61 7.22
CA ALA A 133 -23.55 -10.23 7.51
C ALA A 133 -22.69 -9.66 8.64
N LEU A 134 -22.29 -8.39 8.50
CA LEU A 134 -21.80 -7.57 9.60
C LEU A 134 -22.98 -6.80 10.20
N VAL A 135 -23.30 -7.09 11.45
CA VAL A 135 -24.47 -6.57 12.16
C VAL A 135 -24.02 -5.74 13.36
N LYS A 136 -24.51 -4.52 13.49
CA LYS A 136 -24.42 -3.70 14.69
C LYS A 136 -25.64 -3.95 15.57
N MET A 137 -25.44 -4.09 16.89
CA MET A 137 -26.54 -4.42 17.80
C MET A 137 -27.58 -3.26 17.88
N PRO A 138 -28.90 -3.56 17.94
CA PRO A 138 -29.46 -4.90 18.12
C PRO A 138 -29.58 -5.77 16.85
N LEU A 139 -29.85 -5.21 15.66
CA LEU A 139 -30.01 -5.96 14.39
C LEU A 139 -29.80 -5.07 13.14
N GLU A 140 -28.90 -4.09 13.18
CA GLU A 140 -28.65 -3.18 12.06
C GLU A 140 -27.55 -3.72 11.13
N VAL A 141 -27.80 -3.82 9.83
CA VAL A 141 -26.76 -4.18 8.86
C VAL A 141 -25.91 -2.96 8.57
N VAL A 142 -24.61 -3.08 8.80
CA VAL A 142 -23.66 -1.98 8.60
C VAL A 142 -23.57 -1.61 7.13
N SER A 143 -23.90 -0.35 6.81
CA SER A 143 -23.85 0.20 5.46
C SER A 143 -22.45 0.68 5.06
N SER A 144 -22.21 0.93 3.77
CA SER A 144 -20.93 1.46 3.30
C SER A 144 -20.58 2.84 3.87
N ASP A 145 -21.59 3.64 4.19
CA ASP A 145 -21.43 4.95 4.84
C ASP A 145 -20.97 4.84 6.30
N GLN A 146 -21.18 3.70 6.94
CA GLN A 146 -20.73 3.39 8.30
C GLN A 146 -19.43 2.57 8.33
N GLN A 147 -18.88 2.18 7.18
CA GLN A 147 -17.67 1.36 7.11
C GLN A 147 -16.43 2.16 7.49
N VAL A 148 -15.82 1.82 8.62
CA VAL A 148 -14.46 2.26 8.96
C VAL A 148 -13.41 1.34 8.34
N LYS A 149 -12.18 1.85 8.21
CA LYS A 149 -11.05 1.11 7.62
C LYS A 149 -10.84 -0.23 8.34
N GLY A 150 -11.11 -1.33 7.62
CA GLY A 150 -10.81 -2.69 8.08
C GLY A 150 -12.00 -3.64 8.15
N TYR A 151 -13.25 -3.15 8.08
CA TYR A 151 -14.45 -4.00 8.12
C TYR A 151 -14.45 -5.05 7.01
N GLY A 152 -14.21 -4.66 5.76
CA GLY A 152 -14.16 -5.60 4.63
C GLY A 152 -13.06 -6.65 4.77
N ALA A 153 -11.87 -6.27 5.25
CA ALA A 153 -10.78 -7.22 5.49
C ALA A 153 -11.12 -8.23 6.61
N HIS A 154 -11.85 -7.79 7.63
CA HIS A 154 -12.28 -8.63 8.75
C HIS A 154 -13.43 -9.56 8.36
N LEU A 155 -14.40 -9.06 7.59
CA LEU A 155 -15.49 -9.84 6.99
C LEU A 155 -14.93 -10.97 6.10
N MET A 156 -13.96 -10.65 5.24
CA MET A 156 -13.31 -11.64 4.39
C MET A 156 -12.54 -12.67 5.22
N ALA A 157 -11.92 -12.28 6.34
CA ALA A 157 -11.24 -13.23 7.21
C ALA A 157 -12.22 -14.23 7.87
N HIS A 158 -13.36 -13.75 8.36
CA HIS A 158 -14.44 -14.59 8.88
C HIS A 158 -14.99 -15.55 7.82
N LEU A 159 -15.29 -15.06 6.62
CA LEU A 159 -15.78 -15.88 5.52
C LEU A 159 -14.79 -17.00 5.16
N LYS A 160 -13.51 -16.64 5.12
CA LYS A 160 -12.42 -17.55 4.82
C LYS A 160 -12.26 -18.65 5.86
N ASP A 161 -12.34 -18.31 7.14
CA ASP A 161 -12.27 -19.30 8.22
C ASP A 161 -13.52 -20.21 8.23
N TYR A 162 -14.70 -19.70 7.84
CA TYR A 162 -15.94 -20.48 7.71
C TYR A 162 -15.94 -21.45 6.52
N VAL A 163 -15.54 -20.99 5.33
CA VAL A 163 -15.63 -21.75 4.06
C VAL A 163 -14.54 -22.83 3.92
N ARG A 164 -13.51 -22.81 4.76
CA ARG A 164 -12.35 -23.73 4.69
C ARG A 164 -12.69 -25.23 4.83
N ALA A 165 -13.97 -25.58 4.99
CA ALA A 165 -14.51 -26.93 5.08
C ALA A 165 -15.02 -27.53 3.75
N SER A 166 -15.03 -26.79 2.62
CA SER A 166 -15.62 -27.27 1.36
C SER A 166 -14.57 -27.54 0.26
N SER A 167 -14.64 -28.73 -0.36
CA SER A 167 -13.76 -29.17 -1.46
C SER A 167 -14.15 -28.56 -2.82
N PRO A 168 -13.20 -28.21 -3.71
CA PRO A 168 -13.52 -27.70 -5.03
C PRO A 168 -13.53 -28.80 -6.10
N SER A 169 -14.58 -28.84 -6.93
CA SER A 169 -14.52 -29.40 -8.29
C SER A 169 -15.46 -28.63 -9.21
N VAL A 170 -14.89 -28.13 -10.32
CA VAL A 170 -15.55 -27.76 -11.59
C VAL A 170 -16.69 -26.72 -11.48
N TRP A 171 -16.34 -25.44 -11.60
CA TRP A 171 -17.26 -24.30 -11.48
C TRP A 171 -18.15 -24.08 -12.71
N MET A 172 -17.79 -24.67 -13.86
CA MET A 172 -18.44 -24.43 -15.14
C MET A 172 -19.87 -24.99 -15.14
N GLY A 173 -20.87 -24.13 -15.35
CA GLY A 173 -22.29 -24.48 -15.25
C GLY A 173 -22.88 -24.41 -13.84
N PHE A 174 -22.06 -24.21 -12.80
CA PHE A 174 -22.52 -24.05 -11.41
C PHE A 174 -22.52 -22.59 -10.94
N ILE A 175 -21.65 -21.74 -11.51
CA ILE A 175 -21.58 -20.32 -11.21
C ILE A 175 -22.28 -19.51 -12.31
N LYS A 176 -22.85 -18.36 -11.94
CA LYS A 176 -23.51 -17.47 -12.90
C LYS A 176 -22.48 -16.58 -13.60
N ASP A 177 -22.51 -16.59 -14.93
CA ASP A 177 -21.71 -15.68 -15.75
C ASP A 177 -22.38 -14.32 -15.85
N TYR A 178 -21.62 -13.26 -15.54
CA TYR A 178 -22.09 -11.88 -15.63
C TYR A 178 -21.32 -11.17 -16.74
N GLU A 179 -22.07 -10.53 -17.65
CA GLU A 179 -21.48 -9.73 -18.70
C GLU A 179 -20.68 -8.56 -18.11
N GLY A 180 -19.43 -8.40 -18.54
CA GLY A 180 -18.50 -7.41 -17.99
C GLY A 180 -17.90 -7.76 -16.62
N GLY A 181 -18.15 -8.96 -16.09
CA GLY A 181 -17.51 -9.48 -14.88
C GLY A 181 -16.15 -10.12 -15.17
N THR A 182 -15.16 -9.92 -14.29
CA THR A 182 -13.89 -10.66 -14.32
C THR A 182 -13.94 -11.79 -13.29
N LEU A 183 -13.73 -13.03 -13.74
CA LEU A 183 -13.68 -14.17 -12.82
C LEU A 183 -12.41 -14.10 -11.97
N MET A 184 -12.57 -14.19 -10.65
CA MET A 184 -11.47 -14.19 -9.70
C MET A 184 -11.59 -15.38 -8.74
N GLN A 185 -10.49 -16.11 -8.58
CA GLN A 185 -10.39 -17.22 -7.62
C GLN A 185 -9.53 -16.83 -6.42
N CYS A 186 -9.99 -17.19 -5.21
CA CYS A 186 -9.20 -17.09 -3.99
C CYS A 186 -8.91 -18.50 -3.44
N SER A 187 -7.65 -18.95 -3.52
CA SER A 187 -7.23 -20.23 -2.96
C SER A 187 -6.86 -20.08 -1.48
N MET A 188 -7.48 -20.89 -0.64
CA MET A 188 -7.33 -20.86 0.81
C MET A 188 -6.11 -21.64 1.27
N LEU A 189 -5.37 -21.09 2.23
CA LEU A 189 -4.23 -21.77 2.84
C LEU A 189 -4.71 -22.66 3.99
N PRO A 190 -4.38 -23.97 3.99
CA PRO A 190 -5.04 -24.95 4.85
C PRO A 190 -4.71 -24.78 6.34
N ARG A 191 -3.54 -24.24 6.66
CA ARG A 191 -3.01 -24.17 8.04
C ARG A 191 -3.10 -22.78 8.68
N ILE A 192 -3.79 -21.82 8.04
CA ILE A 192 -3.85 -20.43 8.50
C ILE A 192 -5.24 -20.10 9.04
N ARG A 193 -5.31 -19.60 10.28
CA ARG A 193 -6.49 -18.91 10.82
C ARG A 193 -6.41 -17.45 10.40
N TYR A 194 -7.30 -17.03 9.49
CA TYR A 194 -7.20 -15.71 8.85
C TYR A 194 -7.47 -14.57 9.83
N LEU A 195 -8.32 -14.78 10.85
CA LEU A 195 -8.52 -13.83 11.93
C LEU A 195 -7.24 -13.55 12.75
N GLU A 196 -6.32 -14.51 12.81
CA GLU A 196 -5.04 -14.40 13.52
C GLU A 196 -3.85 -14.13 12.58
N ALA A 197 -4.08 -14.00 11.27
CA ALA A 197 -3.01 -13.89 10.28
C ALA A 197 -2.05 -12.73 10.57
N SER A 198 -2.56 -11.57 10.96
CA SER A 198 -1.73 -10.42 11.34
C SER A 198 -0.78 -10.74 12.51
N ARG A 199 -1.29 -11.43 13.53
CA ARG A 199 -0.50 -11.85 14.70
C ARG A 199 0.52 -12.92 14.32
N MET A 200 0.12 -13.88 13.49
CA MET A 200 1.01 -14.91 12.97
C MET A 200 2.16 -14.30 12.16
N LEU A 201 1.88 -13.40 11.22
CA LEU A 201 2.88 -12.71 10.41
C LEU A 201 3.84 -11.87 11.26
N LEU A 202 3.33 -11.22 12.31
CA LEU A 202 4.18 -10.48 13.23
C LEU A 202 5.15 -11.40 13.98
N LYS A 203 4.66 -12.52 14.53
CA LYS A 203 5.51 -13.52 15.17
C LYS A 203 6.56 -14.12 14.22
N GLN A 204 6.17 -14.37 12.97
CA GLN A 204 7.09 -14.84 11.94
C GLN A 204 8.18 -13.78 11.67
N LYS A 205 7.81 -12.52 11.53
CA LYS A 205 8.75 -11.39 11.37
C LYS A 205 9.70 -11.29 12.56
N GLU A 206 9.20 -11.35 13.79
CA GLU A 206 10.00 -11.32 15.01
C GLU A 206 11.01 -12.47 15.05
N THR A 207 10.57 -13.68 14.68
CA THR A 207 11.42 -14.88 14.62
C THR A 207 12.55 -14.70 13.60
N VAL A 208 12.22 -14.24 12.39
CA VAL A 208 13.20 -13.94 11.35
C VAL A 208 14.17 -12.86 11.80
N GLN A 209 13.67 -11.78 12.40
CA GLN A 209 14.51 -10.69 12.92
C GLN A 209 15.42 -11.15 14.07
N ALA A 210 14.95 -12.04 14.96
CA ALA A 210 15.77 -12.62 16.01
C ALA A 210 16.91 -13.46 15.43
N LYS A 211 16.63 -14.25 14.39
CA LYS A 211 17.67 -15.01 13.68
C LYS A 211 18.64 -14.12 12.92
N ILE A 212 18.16 -13.02 12.33
CA ILE A 212 19.04 -12.02 11.70
C ILE A 212 19.93 -11.39 12.75
N ARG A 213 19.40 -10.98 13.92
CA ARG A 213 20.20 -10.35 14.99
C ARG A 213 21.26 -11.29 15.57
N SER A 214 21.05 -12.61 15.58
CA SER A 214 22.08 -13.54 16.06
C SER A 214 23.27 -13.70 15.11
N LEU A 215 23.11 -13.31 13.84
CA LEU A 215 24.18 -13.36 12.83
C LEU A 215 24.71 -11.97 12.47
N SER A 216 23.84 -10.97 12.41
CA SER A 216 24.13 -9.61 11.95
C SER A 216 24.36 -8.66 13.12
N LYS A 217 25.43 -7.87 13.02
CA LYS A 217 25.75 -6.78 13.95
C LYS A 217 25.15 -5.43 13.56
N SER A 218 24.31 -5.36 12.52
CA SER A 218 23.74 -4.10 12.03
C SER A 218 22.87 -3.36 13.06
N HIS A 219 22.38 -4.06 14.09
CA HIS A 219 21.58 -3.49 15.17
C HIS A 219 22.42 -2.89 16.31
N VAL A 220 23.75 -3.04 16.26
CA VAL A 220 24.67 -2.49 17.26
C VAL A 220 24.87 -1.01 16.99
N ILE A 221 24.53 -0.17 17.98
CA ILE A 221 24.76 1.27 17.91
C ILE A 221 26.19 1.53 18.39
N HIS A 222 27.02 2.13 17.52
CA HIS A 222 28.38 2.53 17.85
C HIS A 222 28.40 4.02 18.22
N ALA A 223 29.16 4.37 19.27
CA ALA A 223 29.35 5.76 19.67
C ALA A 223 30.10 6.55 18.59
N PRO A 224 29.87 7.87 18.48
CA PRO A 224 30.62 8.69 17.55
C PRO A 224 32.12 8.71 17.91
N PRO A 225 33.02 8.87 16.92
CA PRO A 225 34.44 9.05 17.15
C PRO A 225 34.75 10.19 18.13
N GLN A 226 35.64 9.95 19.10
CA GLN A 226 36.04 10.96 20.10
C GLN A 226 36.60 12.25 19.50
N LYS A 227 37.23 12.16 18.31
CA LYS A 227 37.74 13.33 17.58
C LYS A 227 36.65 14.34 17.22
N TRP A 228 35.39 13.91 17.15
CA TRP A 228 34.25 14.78 16.85
C TRP A 228 33.56 15.31 18.10
N ALA A 229 34.04 14.99 19.31
CA ALA A 229 33.41 15.41 20.57
C ALA A 229 33.35 16.95 20.73
N ASN A 230 34.32 17.67 20.17
CA ASN A 230 34.44 19.12 20.27
C ASN A 230 33.86 19.86 19.04
N GLY A 231 33.21 19.15 18.10
CA GLY A 231 32.68 19.74 16.87
C GLY A 231 33.66 19.84 15.69
N ASP A 232 34.92 19.46 15.89
CA ASP A 232 35.93 19.45 14.81
C ASP A 232 35.73 18.27 13.85
N LEU A 233 35.05 18.52 12.73
CA LEU A 233 34.75 17.52 11.69
C LEU A 233 35.91 17.29 10.72
N THR A 234 37.08 16.91 11.25
CA THR A 234 38.21 16.52 10.40
C THR A 234 37.99 15.13 9.77
N PRO A 235 38.43 14.91 8.51
CA PRO A 235 38.33 13.60 7.86
C PRO A 235 39.04 12.52 8.68
N ILE A 236 38.32 11.45 9.02
CA ILE A 236 38.86 10.27 9.70
C ILE A 236 39.05 9.15 8.69
N ASN A 237 40.19 8.46 8.75
CA ASN A 237 40.39 7.27 7.96
C ASN A 237 39.39 6.18 8.38
N SER A 238 38.54 5.72 7.47
CA SER A 238 37.49 4.73 7.77
C SER A 238 38.03 3.42 8.35
N ASN A 239 39.22 2.97 7.94
CA ASN A 239 39.84 1.73 8.45
C ASN A 239 40.35 1.87 9.90
N SER A 240 40.49 3.10 10.39
CA SER A 240 40.84 3.37 11.79
C SER A 240 39.66 3.15 12.75
N ILE A 241 38.42 3.08 12.23
CA ILE A 241 37.22 2.83 13.02
C ILE A 241 36.99 1.31 13.08
N PRO A 242 37.14 0.65 14.26
CA PRO A 242 37.09 -0.81 14.35
C PRO A 242 35.79 -1.42 13.83
N ALA A 243 34.66 -0.74 14.04
CA ALA A 243 33.35 -1.18 13.55
C ALA A 243 33.28 -1.21 12.01
N ILE A 244 33.77 -0.16 11.35
CA ILE A 244 33.78 -0.07 9.88
C ILE A 244 34.79 -1.05 9.28
N ARG A 245 35.96 -1.20 9.90
CA ARG A 245 36.94 -2.21 9.48
C ARG A 245 36.37 -3.64 9.56
N ALA A 246 35.61 -3.95 10.61
CA ALA A 246 35.01 -5.26 10.82
C ALA A 246 33.89 -5.60 9.82
N THR A 247 33.29 -4.62 9.14
CA THR A 247 32.29 -4.90 8.07
C THR A 247 32.94 -5.26 6.74
N GLY A 248 34.27 -5.17 6.61
CA GLY A 248 34.96 -5.31 5.33
C GLY A 248 34.68 -4.14 4.38
N TRP A 249 34.24 -2.99 4.92
CA TRP A 249 34.02 -1.79 4.13
C TRP A 249 35.32 -1.35 3.45
N SER A 250 35.22 -0.93 2.20
CA SER A 250 36.32 -0.33 1.46
C SER A 250 35.80 0.84 0.63
N PRO A 251 36.67 1.82 0.30
CA PRO A 251 36.28 2.95 -0.54
C PRO A 251 35.67 2.50 -1.88
N SER A 252 36.16 1.40 -2.48
CA SER A 252 35.63 0.87 -3.73
C SER A 252 34.22 0.28 -3.58
N ILE A 253 33.94 -0.45 -2.50
CA ILE A 253 32.59 -0.97 -2.19
C ILE A 253 31.61 0.18 -1.94
N ASP A 254 32.06 1.23 -1.27
CA ASP A 254 31.24 2.40 -0.95
C ASP A 254 30.93 3.23 -2.20
N THR A 255 31.93 3.45 -3.06
CA THR A 255 31.73 4.07 -4.38
C THR A 255 30.72 3.27 -5.21
N LEU A 256 30.78 1.93 -5.17
CA LEU A 256 29.80 1.08 -5.84
C LEU A 256 28.39 1.21 -5.23
N ALA A 257 28.27 1.31 -3.91
CA ALA A 257 26.99 1.46 -3.22
C ALA A 257 26.35 2.85 -3.39
N ARG A 258 27.17 3.90 -3.59
CA ARG A 258 26.74 5.27 -3.87
C ARG A 258 26.40 5.50 -5.34
N LYS A 259 26.74 4.56 -6.24
CA LYS A 259 26.24 4.64 -7.62
C LYS A 259 24.72 4.63 -7.59
N PRO A 260 24.05 5.54 -8.32
CA PRO A 260 22.61 5.67 -8.26
C PRO A 260 21.93 4.32 -8.57
N PRO A 261 20.77 4.04 -7.95
CA PRO A 261 20.08 2.75 -8.03
C PRO A 261 19.65 2.36 -9.45
N CYS A 262 19.81 3.26 -10.42
CA CYS A 262 19.64 2.98 -11.84
C CYS A 262 21.01 2.77 -12.50
N PRO A 263 21.50 1.51 -12.59
CA PRO A 263 22.74 1.20 -13.30
C PRO A 263 22.65 1.45 -14.81
N PHE A 264 21.47 1.82 -15.31
CA PHE A 264 21.17 2.11 -16.70
C PHE A 264 21.16 3.60 -17.02
N LEU A 265 21.50 4.46 -16.04
CA LEU A 265 21.47 5.90 -16.24
C LEU A 265 22.50 6.34 -17.29
N LYS A 266 23.74 5.85 -17.17
CA LYS A 266 24.86 6.19 -18.05
C LYS A 266 25.32 4.97 -18.85
N PRO A 267 26.08 5.17 -19.96
CA PRO A 267 26.69 4.08 -20.70
C PRO A 267 27.52 3.17 -19.78
N VAL A 268 27.46 1.86 -20.03
CA VAL A 268 28.24 0.88 -19.27
C VAL A 268 29.73 1.12 -19.49
N ASN A 269 30.50 1.34 -18.43
CA ASN A 269 31.93 1.61 -18.56
C ASN A 269 32.72 0.34 -18.94
N LYS A 270 33.53 0.41 -20.00
CA LYS A 270 34.39 -0.68 -20.51
C LYS A 270 35.39 -1.19 -19.48
N ASP A 271 35.91 -0.29 -18.65
CA ASP A 271 36.91 -0.62 -17.63
C ASP A 271 36.29 -1.26 -16.37
N GLU A 272 34.99 -1.02 -16.15
CA GLU A 272 34.25 -1.55 -14.99
C GLU A 272 33.61 -2.91 -15.27
N VAL A 273 33.27 -3.20 -16.53
CA VAL A 273 32.50 -4.38 -16.92
C VAL A 273 33.26 -5.16 -18.00
N SER A 274 34.15 -6.05 -17.53
CA SER A 274 35.02 -6.87 -18.39
C SER A 274 34.23 -7.71 -19.40
N GLY A 275 34.62 -7.64 -20.68
CA GLY A 275 34.01 -8.41 -21.76
C GLY A 275 32.60 -7.96 -22.18
N TYR A 276 32.04 -6.89 -21.60
CA TYR A 276 30.68 -6.41 -21.93
C TYR A 276 30.51 -6.08 -23.41
N TYR A 277 31.45 -5.30 -23.95
CA TYR A 277 31.47 -4.84 -25.34
C TYR A 277 31.76 -5.97 -26.34
N ASN A 278 32.20 -7.13 -25.88
CA ASN A 278 32.41 -8.31 -26.74
C ASN A 278 31.11 -9.12 -26.90
N VAL A 279 30.16 -8.98 -25.96
CA VAL A 279 28.89 -9.73 -25.92
C VAL A 279 27.73 -8.87 -26.41
N ILE A 280 27.73 -7.57 -26.07
CA ILE A 280 26.67 -6.63 -26.38
C ILE A 280 27.07 -5.73 -27.55
N THR A 281 26.35 -5.87 -28.65
CA THR A 281 26.63 -5.20 -29.93
C THR A 281 25.96 -3.82 -30.02
N SER A 282 24.71 -3.73 -29.56
CA SER A 282 23.92 -2.50 -29.61
C SER A 282 23.76 -1.95 -28.20
N LEU A 283 24.57 -0.97 -27.83
CA LEU A 283 24.56 -0.34 -26.50
C LEU A 283 23.35 0.58 -26.34
N MET A 284 22.83 0.69 -25.12
CA MET A 284 21.78 1.65 -24.79
C MET A 284 21.76 1.94 -23.28
N ASP A 285 21.42 3.19 -22.93
CA ASP A 285 21.28 3.72 -21.57
C ASP A 285 20.33 4.93 -21.60
N LEU A 286 19.89 5.38 -20.41
CA LEU A 286 18.86 6.42 -20.30
C LEU A 286 19.37 7.79 -20.76
N THR A 287 20.63 8.16 -20.52
CA THR A 287 21.19 9.42 -21.01
C THR A 287 21.26 9.42 -22.54
N THR A 288 21.66 8.32 -23.17
CA THR A 288 21.62 8.19 -24.63
C THR A 288 20.19 8.31 -25.18
N ILE A 289 19.18 7.75 -24.49
CA ILE A 289 17.78 7.88 -24.89
C ILE A 289 17.29 9.32 -24.76
N GLU A 290 17.66 10.02 -23.69
CA GLU A 290 17.35 11.42 -23.43
C GLU A 290 17.93 12.33 -24.52
N GLU A 291 19.22 12.18 -24.83
CA GLU A 291 19.89 12.95 -25.90
C GLU A 291 19.22 12.74 -27.28
N ARG A 292 18.83 11.49 -27.59
CA ARG A 292 18.13 11.18 -28.85
C ARG A 292 16.73 11.79 -28.88
N LEU A 293 16.07 11.88 -27.74
CA LEU A 293 14.75 12.51 -27.63
C LEU A 293 14.85 14.03 -27.87
N GLU A 294 15.86 14.68 -27.29
CA GLU A 294 16.13 16.12 -27.49
C GLU A 294 16.45 16.44 -28.94
N LYS A 295 17.20 15.58 -29.62
CA LYS A 295 17.54 15.69 -31.05
C LYS A 295 16.38 15.34 -32.00
N ARG A 296 15.24 14.87 -31.46
CA ARG A 296 14.10 14.34 -32.22
C ARG A 296 14.46 13.16 -33.12
N ASP A 297 15.41 12.32 -32.70
CA ASP A 297 15.90 11.13 -33.43
C ASP A 297 14.96 9.90 -33.26
N TYR A 298 13.67 10.13 -33.02
CA TYR A 298 12.65 9.09 -32.87
C TYR A 298 11.46 9.37 -33.80
N ASP A 299 11.39 8.63 -34.90
CA ASP A 299 10.30 8.74 -35.88
C ASP A 299 8.99 8.18 -35.33
N THR A 300 9.07 7.11 -34.55
CA THR A 300 7.90 6.49 -33.93
C THR A 300 8.08 6.26 -32.44
N LEU A 301 6.95 6.21 -31.72
CA LEU A 301 6.91 5.78 -30.32
C LEU A 301 7.49 4.37 -30.14
N ARG A 302 7.42 3.53 -31.17
CA ARG A 302 7.93 2.16 -31.12
C ARG A 302 9.45 2.13 -31.07
N ASP A 303 10.12 3.05 -31.76
CA ASP A 303 11.58 3.18 -31.76
C ASP A 303 12.11 3.60 -30.39
N PHE A 304 11.40 4.53 -29.74
CA PHE A 304 11.67 4.93 -28.36
C PHE A 304 11.51 3.75 -27.37
N ILE A 305 10.41 3.01 -27.46
CA ILE A 305 10.17 1.83 -26.61
C ILE A 305 11.17 0.71 -26.89
N ASN A 306 11.58 0.52 -28.14
CA ASN A 306 12.59 -0.47 -28.51
C ASN A 306 13.96 -0.15 -27.90
N ASN A 307 14.38 1.13 -27.88
CA ASN A 307 15.60 1.54 -27.20
C ASN A 307 15.49 1.35 -25.68
N LEU A 308 14.36 1.66 -25.06
CA LEU A 308 14.14 1.36 -23.64
C LEU A 308 14.23 -0.15 -23.36
N LYS A 309 13.62 -0.99 -24.22
CA LYS A 309 13.71 -2.46 -24.09
C LYS A 309 15.13 -2.99 -24.29
N LEU A 310 15.92 -2.34 -25.14
CA LEU A 310 17.31 -2.73 -25.41
C LEU A 310 18.17 -2.66 -24.14
N ILE A 311 17.89 -1.73 -23.24
CA ILE A 311 18.54 -1.64 -21.91
C ILE A 311 18.36 -2.95 -21.12
N PHE A 312 17.12 -3.46 -21.04
CA PHE A 312 16.81 -4.68 -20.27
C PHE A 312 17.32 -5.95 -20.98
N ASN A 313 17.14 -6.01 -22.31
CA ASN A 313 17.60 -7.13 -23.13
C ASN A 313 19.11 -7.31 -23.07
N ASN A 314 19.87 -6.22 -23.10
CA ASN A 314 21.32 -6.25 -22.93
C ASN A 314 21.72 -6.70 -21.53
N CYS A 315 20.99 -6.25 -20.50
CA CYS A 315 21.21 -6.67 -19.13
C CYS A 315 21.04 -8.18 -18.96
N TRP A 316 19.99 -8.78 -19.55
CA TRP A 316 19.77 -10.22 -19.51
C TRP A 316 20.74 -11.00 -20.41
N LYS A 317 21.06 -10.48 -21.59
CA LYS A 317 21.99 -11.13 -22.53
C LYS A 317 23.40 -11.23 -21.95
N TYR A 318 23.82 -10.27 -21.14
CA TYR A 318 25.15 -10.27 -20.54
C TYR A 318 25.26 -11.15 -19.27
N LYS A 319 24.19 -11.45 -18.52
CA LYS A 319 24.31 -12.20 -17.23
C LYS A 319 23.14 -13.07 -16.75
N ASP A 320 23.54 -14.08 -15.96
CA ASP A 320 22.78 -15.08 -15.19
C ASP A 320 21.90 -14.47 -14.06
N ALA A 321 20.76 -15.10 -13.79
CA ALA A 321 19.51 -14.50 -13.26
C ALA A 321 19.51 -13.97 -11.80
N LEU A 322 20.66 -13.87 -11.13
CA LEU A 322 20.75 -13.61 -9.67
C LEU A 322 21.44 -12.30 -9.28
N THR A 323 21.75 -11.42 -10.24
CA THR A 323 22.48 -10.17 -9.95
C THR A 323 21.58 -9.00 -9.54
N VAL A 324 22.15 -8.02 -8.82
CA VAL A 324 21.49 -6.76 -8.45
C VAL A 324 20.98 -6.00 -9.69
N TYR A 325 21.70 -6.09 -10.82
CA TYR A 325 21.35 -5.48 -12.10
C TYR A 325 20.07 -6.06 -12.71
N ALA A 326 19.90 -7.39 -12.67
CA ALA A 326 18.68 -8.04 -13.17
C ALA A 326 17.43 -7.60 -12.38
N LYS A 327 17.56 -7.42 -11.05
CA LYS A 327 16.47 -6.88 -10.21
C LYS A 327 16.15 -5.42 -10.56
N CYS A 328 17.17 -4.61 -10.84
CA CYS A 328 16.96 -3.23 -11.31
C CYS A 328 16.30 -3.20 -12.69
N ALA A 329 16.66 -4.10 -13.62
CA ALA A 329 16.05 -4.20 -14.94
C ALA A 329 14.56 -4.51 -14.84
N VAL A 330 14.17 -5.54 -14.07
CA VAL A 330 12.76 -5.91 -13.86
C VAL A 330 11.96 -4.76 -13.24
N LYS A 331 12.54 -4.03 -12.27
CA LYS A 331 11.87 -2.90 -11.64
C LYS A 331 11.67 -1.74 -12.62
N LEU A 332 12.67 -1.44 -13.43
CA LEU A 332 12.61 -0.36 -14.43
C LEU A 332 11.66 -0.71 -15.58
N GLU A 333 11.67 -1.94 -16.07
CA GLU A 333 10.74 -2.42 -17.10
C GLU A 333 9.29 -2.34 -16.62
N LYS A 334 9.02 -2.79 -15.39
CA LYS A 334 7.68 -2.68 -14.79
C LYS A 334 7.23 -1.23 -14.69
N TYR A 335 8.11 -0.33 -14.27
CA TYR A 335 7.80 1.09 -14.16
C TYR A 335 7.54 1.74 -15.53
N MET A 336 8.33 1.38 -16.55
CA MET A 336 8.09 1.80 -17.93
C MET A 336 6.68 1.40 -18.40
N TRP A 337 6.28 0.14 -18.20
CA TRP A 337 4.95 -0.33 -18.61
C TRP A 337 3.82 0.37 -17.86
N THR A 338 3.97 0.66 -16.57
CA THR A 338 2.96 1.44 -15.84
C THR A 338 2.75 2.83 -16.44
N LEU A 339 3.82 3.52 -16.87
CA LEU A 339 3.71 4.82 -17.53
C LEU A 339 3.06 4.73 -18.92
N VAL A 340 3.34 3.66 -19.67
CA VAL A 340 2.72 3.42 -20.98
C VAL A 340 1.22 3.19 -20.84
N GLU A 341 0.79 2.46 -19.81
CA GLU A 341 -0.62 2.20 -19.51
C GLU A 341 -1.38 3.46 -19.06
N GLU A 342 -0.70 4.35 -18.32
CA GLU A 342 -1.26 5.65 -17.89
C GLU A 342 -1.57 6.60 -19.05
N ILE A 343 -1.01 6.36 -20.24
CA ILE A 343 -1.24 7.18 -21.43
C ILE A 343 -2.06 6.36 -22.45
N PRO A 344 -3.41 6.49 -22.48
CA PRO A 344 -4.28 5.65 -23.32
C PRO A 344 -3.96 5.71 -24.81
N LYS A 345 -3.43 6.84 -25.30
CA LYS A 345 -2.99 7.01 -26.69
C LYS A 345 -1.78 6.13 -27.02
N TRP A 346 -0.86 5.97 -26.08
CA TRP A 346 0.35 5.17 -26.26
C TRP A 346 0.03 3.69 -26.16
N TYR A 347 -0.75 3.29 -25.15
CA TYR A 347 -1.21 1.92 -24.98
C TYR A 347 -1.96 1.41 -26.22
N LYS A 348 -2.93 2.18 -26.74
CA LYS A 348 -3.65 1.83 -27.98
C LYS A 348 -2.73 1.71 -29.19
N ARG A 349 -1.76 2.61 -29.34
CA ARG A 349 -0.84 2.63 -30.50
C ARG A 349 0.24 1.55 -30.45
N LEU A 350 0.57 1.06 -29.26
CA LEU A 350 1.57 0.00 -29.05
C LEU A 350 0.96 -1.41 -29.04
N MET A 351 -0.31 -1.55 -28.65
CA MET A 351 -1.00 -2.85 -28.49
C MET A 351 -1.99 -3.17 -29.63
N GLN A 352 -2.15 -2.29 -30.63
CA GLN A 352 -2.91 -2.60 -31.84
C GLN A 352 -2.06 -3.40 -32.83
N PHE A 353 -2.36 -4.70 -32.92
CA PHE A 353 -2.27 -5.50 -34.15
C PHE A 353 -3.66 -6.03 -34.45
#